data_AF-A0AAV2IQ39-F1
#
_entry.id   AF-A0AAV2IQ39-F1
#
_cell.length_a   1.000
_cell.length_b   1.000
_cell.length_c   1.000
_cell.angle_alpha   90.00
_cell.angle_beta   90.00
_cell.angle_gamma   90.00
#
_symmetry.space_group_name_H-M   'P 1'
#
loop_
_entity.id
_entity.type
_entity.pdbx_description
1 polymer ?
#
loop_
_entity_poly.entity_id
_entity_poly.type
_entity_poly.pdbx_seq_one_letter_code
_entity_poly.pdbx_strand_id
1 'polypeptide(L)' 'VKGRHSGYLALAVGVACDASMVFIPEWPPQGNWKDELYNKVRDDRFMGLEIFLILKSEGATDIEGKKIYNEDIMN' A
#
# COMPACT_ATOMS: atom_id res chain seq x y z
N VAL A 1 -8.68 -1.03 4.55
CA VAL A 1 -8.91 -1.08 6.03
C VAL A 1 -9.53 0.24 6.48
N LYS A 2 -10.46 0.22 7.45
CA LYS A 2 -11.08 1.41 8.04
C LYS A 2 -10.01 2.33 8.66
N GLY A 3 -10.18 3.64 8.58
CA GLY A 3 -9.16 4.58 9.07
C GLY A 3 -9.12 5.88 8.29
N ARG A 4 -10.18 6.68 8.41
CA ARG A 4 -10.37 7.92 7.64
C ARG A 4 -9.24 8.95 7.83
N HIS A 5 -8.77 9.12 9.06
CA HIS A 5 -7.75 10.10 9.42
C HIS A 5 -6.53 9.46 10.08
N SER A 6 -6.50 8.14 10.19
CA SER A 6 -5.35 7.42 10.71
C SER A 6 -5.13 6.13 9.96
N GLY A 7 -3.89 5.90 9.57
CA GLY A 7 -3.38 4.68 8.98
C GLY A 7 -2.94 3.63 9.98
N TYR A 8 -3.05 3.87 11.29
CA TYR A 8 -2.56 2.95 12.33
C TYR A 8 -3.01 1.50 12.11
N LEU A 9 -4.29 1.26 11.80
CA LEU A 9 -4.79 -0.08 11.55
C LEU A 9 -4.16 -0.72 10.30
N ALA A 10 -3.98 0.05 9.22
CA ALA A 10 -3.33 -0.46 8.02
C ALA A 10 -1.85 -0.79 8.30
N LEU A 11 -1.15 0.06 9.06
CA LEU A 11 0.25 -0.15 9.45
C LEU A 11 0.41 -1.37 10.36
N ALA A 12 -0.40 -1.47 11.42
CA ALA A 12 -0.35 -2.57 12.37
C ALA A 12 -0.62 -3.92 11.69
N VAL A 13 -1.63 -3.98 10.80
CA VAL A 13 -1.92 -5.19 10.01
C VAL A 13 -0.79 -5.46 9.02
N GLY A 14 -0.19 -4.43 8.42
CA GLY A 14 0.91 -4.60 7.48
C GLY A 14 2.14 -5.25 8.12
N VAL A 15 2.51 -4.80 9.31
CA VAL A 15 3.59 -5.42 10.09
C VAL A 15 3.24 -6.83 10.53
N ALA A 16 2.00 -7.07 10.96
CA ALA A 16 1.57 -8.38 11.45
C ALA A 16 1.48 -9.45 10.34
N CYS A 17 1.21 -9.03 9.10
CA CYS A 17 0.96 -9.93 7.97
C CYS A 17 2.05 -9.89 6.89
N ASP A 18 3.15 -9.17 7.13
CA ASP A 18 4.22 -8.94 6.14
C ASP A 18 3.69 -8.41 4.81
N ALA A 19 2.93 -7.31 4.87
CA ALA A 19 2.36 -6.72 3.66
C ALA A 19 3.47 -6.19 2.73
N SER A 20 3.41 -6.55 1.45
CA SER A 20 4.31 -6.06 0.41
C SER A 20 4.29 -4.53 0.30
N MET A 21 3.14 -3.89 0.56
CA MET A 21 3.03 -2.43 0.61
C MET A 21 1.85 -1.97 1.48
N VAL A 22 2.04 -0.83 2.17
CA VAL A 22 1.02 -0.20 3.03
C VAL A 22 0.86 1.28 2.67
N PHE A 23 -0.38 1.71 2.42
CA PHE A 23 -0.74 3.10 2.13
C PHE A 23 -1.46 3.73 3.34
N ILE A 24 -0.87 4.78 3.90
CA ILE A 24 -1.37 5.53 5.06
C ILE A 24 -1.32 7.05 4.83
N PRO A 25 -2.27 7.84 5.35
CA PRO A 25 -2.27 9.29 5.17
C PRO A 25 -1.11 9.99 5.88
N GLU A 26 -0.58 9.41 6.96
CA GLU A 26 0.54 9.98 7.71
C GLU A 26 1.86 9.92 6.95
N TRP A 27 1.97 9.01 5.99
CA TRP A 27 3.14 8.85 5.13
C TRP A 27 2.67 8.54 3.71
N PRO A 28 2.26 9.56 2.94
CA PRO A 28 1.88 9.38 1.55
C PRO A 28 3.01 8.72 0.74
N PRO A 29 2.69 7.85 -0.22
CA PRO A 29 3.69 7.22 -1.06
C PRO A 29 4.41 8.28 -1.92
N GLN A 30 5.72 8.15 -2.05
CA GLN A 30 6.57 9.12 -2.74
C GLN A 30 6.87 8.67 -4.16
N GLY A 31 7.28 9.60 -5.03
CA GLY A 31 7.76 9.27 -6.38
C GLY A 31 6.78 8.44 -7.20
N ASN A 32 7.31 7.49 -8.00
CA ASN A 32 6.50 6.57 -8.79
C ASN A 32 6.19 5.28 -8.01
N TRP A 33 5.35 5.42 -7.00
CA TRP A 33 4.95 4.32 -6.11
C TRP A 33 4.30 3.13 -6.82
N LYS A 34 3.73 3.34 -8.02
CA LYS A 34 3.17 2.25 -8.84
C LYS A 34 4.26 1.34 -9.37
N ASP A 35 5.35 1.92 -9.87
CA ASP A 35 6.51 1.15 -10.33
C ASP A 35 7.18 0.43 -9.14
N GLU A 36 7.27 1.09 -7.98
CA GLU A 36 7.79 0.46 -6.76
C GLU A 36 6.95 -0.74 -6.34
N LEU A 37 5.62 -0.60 -6.31
CA LEU A 37 4.69 -1.69 -6.03
C LEU A 37 4.85 -2.84 -7.05
N TYR A 38 4.89 -2.51 -8.35
CA TYR A 38 5.06 -3.50 -9.41
C TYR A 38 6.38 -4.27 -9.27
N ASN A 39 7.49 -3.56 -9.04
CA ASN A 39 8.79 -4.16 -8.83
C ASN A 39 8.79 -5.06 -7.60
N LYS A 40 8.20 -4.63 -6.48
CA LYS A 40 8.10 -5.43 -5.26
C LYS A 40 7.32 -6.72 -5.48
N VAL A 41 6.14 -6.65 -6.12
CA VAL A 41 5.34 -7.86 -6.45
C VAL A 41 6.08 -8.78 -7.42
N ARG A 42 6.78 -8.21 -8.41
CA ARG A 42 7.60 -8.98 -9.36
C ARG A 42 8.73 -9.72 -8.63
N ASP A 43 9.44 -9.03 -7.75
CA ASP A 43 10.56 -9.60 -7.00
C ASP A 43 10.06 -10.68 -6.02
N ASP A 44 8.93 -10.44 -5.34
CA ASP A 44 8.27 -11.43 -4.48
C ASP A 44 7.88 -12.70 -5.27
N ARG A 45 7.38 -12.55 -6.51
CA ARG A 45 7.11 -13.69 -7.43
C ARG A 45 8.38 -14.45 -7.80
N PHE A 46 9.47 -13.74 -8.11
CA PHE A 46 10.76 -14.38 -8.42
C PHE A 46 11.32 -15.18 -7.24
N MET A 47 11.01 -14.77 -6.00
CA MET A 47 11.35 -15.50 -4.78
C MET A 47 10.41 -16.68 -4.49
N GLY A 48 9.37 -16.90 -5.30
CA GLY A 48 8.42 -18.00 -5.15
C GLY A 48 7.25 -17.71 -4.19
N LEU A 49 7.02 -16.46 -3.81
CA LEU A 49 5.84 -16.09 -3.04
C LEU A 49 4.60 -16.12 -3.96
N GLU A 50 3.52 -16.73 -3.49
CA GLU A 50 2.28 -16.86 -4.25
C GLU A 50 1.22 -15.83 -3.85
N ILE A 51 1.35 -15.24 -2.66
CA ILE A 51 0.41 -14.30 -2.08
C ILE A 51 1.14 -12.98 -1.79
N PHE A 52 0.55 -11.87 -2.25
CA PHE A 52 1.03 -10.52 -2.00
C PHE A 52 -0.09 -9.75 -1.30
N LEU A 53 0.23 -9.11 -0.18
CA LEU A 53 -0.74 -8.35 0.58
C LEU A 53 -0.46 -6.86 0.42
N ILE A 54 -1.45 -6.14 -0.10
CA ILE A 54 -1.41 -4.69 -0.23
C ILE A 54 -2.49 -4.11 0.66
N LEU A 55 -2.11 -3.22 1.57
CA LEU A 55 -3.03 -2.61 2.54
C LEU A 55 -3.18 -1.13 2.29
N LYS A 56 -4.43 -0.69 2.19
CA LYS A 56 -4.78 0.73 2.04
C LYS A 56 -5.69 1.16 3.18
N SER A 57 -5.34 2.25 3.86
CA SER A 57 -6.29 2.93 4.74
C SER A 57 -7.36 3.68 3.92
N GLU A 58 -8.55 3.88 4.48
CA GLU A 58 -9.59 4.68 3.82
C GLU A 58 -9.13 6.09 3.48
N GLY A 59 -8.31 6.68 4.36
CA GLY A 59 -7.76 8.01 4.23
C GLY A 59 -6.53 8.14 3.33
N ALA A 60 -6.03 7.08 2.71
CA ALA A 60 -4.81 7.14 1.91
C ALA A 60 -4.89 8.16 0.77
N THR A 61 -3.86 9.00 0.68
CA THR A 61 -3.66 10.02 -0.36
C THR A 61 -2.23 9.94 -0.90
N ASP A 62 -2.00 10.53 -2.07
CA ASP A 62 -0.66 10.86 -2.54
C ASP A 62 -0.11 12.13 -1.88
N ILE A 63 1.09 12.55 -2.30
CA ILE A 63 1.79 13.74 -1.79
C ILE A 63 1.05 15.05 -2.08
N GLU A 64 0.17 15.07 -3.08
CA GLU A 64 -0.64 16.24 -3.45
C GLU A 64 -1.98 16.26 -2.67
N GLY A 65 -2.21 15.27 -1.82
CA GLY A 65 -3.45 15.11 -1.07
C GLY A 65 -4.60 14.52 -1.88
N LYS A 66 -4.35 14.03 -3.10
CA LYS A 66 -5.36 13.34 -3.91
C LYS A 66 -5.56 11.94 -3.36
N LYS A 67 -6.82 11.52 -3.24
CA LYS A 67 -7.16 10.18 -2.74
C LYS A 67 -6.63 9.08 -3.65
N ILE A 68 -6.08 8.04 -3.03
CA ILE A 68 -5.73 6.79 -3.70
C ILE A 68 -6.91 5.82 -3.56
N TYR A 69 -7.43 5.39 -4.70
CA TYR A 69 -8.51 4.41 -4.80
C TYR A 69 -7.96 3.00 -5.01
N ASN A 70 -8.82 1.98 -4.86
CA ASN A 70 -8.37 0.59 -5.02
C ASN A 70 -8.04 0.31 -6.50
N GLU A 71 -8.76 0.95 -7.41
CA GLU A 71 -8.54 0.88 -8.86
C GLU A 71 -7.17 1.43 -9.25
N ASP A 72 -6.63 2.41 -8.50
CA ASP A 72 -5.27 2.93 -8.75
C ASP A 72 -4.17 1.92 -8.43
N ILE A 73 -4.48 0.95 -7.56
CA ILE A 73 -3.55 -0.10 -7.07
C ILE A 73 -3.68 -1.37 -7.93
N MET A 74 -4.89 -1.68 -8.43
CA MET A 74 -5.15 -2.90 -9.20
C MET A 74 -4.80 -2.79 -10.69
N ASN A 75 -4.65 -1.57 -11.22
CA ASN A 75 -4.31 -1.29 -12.63
C ASN A 75 -2.87 -0.80 -12.77
#